data_AF-A0A225VUW7-F1
#
_entry.id   AF-A0A225VUW7-F1
#
_cell.length_a   1.000
_cell.length_b   1.000
_cell.length_c   1.000
_cell.angle_alpha   90.00
_cell.angle_beta   90.00
_cell.angle_gamma   90.00
#
_symmetry.space_group_name_H-M   'P 1'
#
loop_
_entity.id
_entity.type
_entity.pdbx_description
1 polymer ?
#
loop_
_entity_poly.entity_id
_entity_poly.type
_entity_poly.pdbx_seq_one_letter_code
_entity_poly.pdbx_strand_id
1 'polypeptide(L)' 'MEEMLKAGLIRPSSSPHGAPTFCVKKAVGWCIVHDYRAMNNHTFRMRDADIKYTAFQTADRSYEYL' A
#
# COMPACT_ATOMS: atom_id res chain seq x y z
N MET A 1 10.94 -0.01 1.78
CA MET A 1 10.19 -0.50 2.94
C MET A 1 10.76 0.02 4.24
N GLU A 2 12.04 -0.22 4.55
CA GLU A 2 12.64 0.22 5.82
C GLU A 2 12.54 1.74 6.05
N GLU A 3 12.78 2.56 5.02
CA GLU A 3 12.60 4.01 5.10
C GLU A 3 11.15 4.41 5.40
N MET A 4 10.17 3.76 4.77
CA MET A 4 8.74 4.03 4.99
C MET A 4 8.29 3.60 6.39
N LEU A 5 8.84 2.49 6.91
CA LEU A 5 8.63 2.05 8.29
C LEU A 5 9.23 3.04 9.29
N LYS A 6 10.48 3.48 9.07
CA LYS A 6 11.15 4.49 9.91
C LYS A 6 10.44 5.84 9.88
N ALA A 7 9.88 6.22 8.73
CA ALA A 7 9.10 7.43 8.57
C ALA A 7 7.68 7.32 9.16
N GLY A 8 7.26 6.14 9.63
CA GLY A 8 5.92 5.93 10.18
C GLY A 8 4.80 6.03 9.14
N LEU A 9 5.10 5.78 7.86
CA LEU A 9 4.11 5.83 6.78
C LEU A 9 3.35 4.52 6.60
N ILE A 10 3.96 3.41 7.03
CA ILE A 10 3.38 2.06 6.91
C ILE A 10 3.60 1.26 8.18
N ARG A 11 2.78 0.22 8.38
CA ARG A 11 2.97 -0.82 9.41
C ARG A 11 2.71 -2.22 8.86
N PRO A 12 3.22 -3.29 9.50
CA PRO A 12 2.80 -4.65 9.18
C PRO A 12 1.28 -4.78 9.25
N SER A 13 0.69 -5.41 8.24
CA SER A 13 -0.76 -5.58 8.14
C SER A 13 -1.14 -7.05 8.38
N SER A 14 -2.18 -7.26 9.19
CA SER A 14 -2.89 -8.54 9.34
C SER A 14 -4.16 -8.60 8.49
N SER A 15 -4.35 -7.66 7.56
CA SER A 15 -5.53 -7.60 6.72
C SER A 15 -5.60 -8.82 5.80
N PRO A 16 -6.79 -9.39 5.58
CA PRO A 16 -6.98 -10.42 4.56
C PRO A 16 -6.94 -9.83 3.13
N HIS A 17 -6.87 -8.50 3.00
CA HIS A 17 -6.80 -7.79 1.72
C HIS A 17 -5.36 -7.46 1.34
N GLY A 18 -5.12 -7.23 0.05
CA GLY A 18 -3.81 -6.86 -0.46
C GLY A 18 -3.88 -6.32 -1.88
N ALA A 19 -3.46 -5.08 -2.09
CA ALA A 19 -3.31 -4.51 -3.41
C ALA A 19 -2.08 -5.11 -4.13
N PRO A 20 -2.21 -5.50 -5.41
CA PRO A 20 -1.07 -5.83 -6.23
C PRO A 20 -0.06 -4.68 -6.24
N THR A 21 1.23 -5.03 -6.05
CA THR A 21 2.31 -4.05 -5.96
C THR A 21 3.36 -4.32 -7.02
N PHE A 22 3.83 -3.26 -7.68
CA PHE A 22 4.73 -3.34 -8.82
C PHE A 22 5.76 -2.21 -8.81
N CYS A 23 6.91 -2.48 -9.42
CA CYS A 23 7.95 -1.49 -9.63
C CYS A 23 7.86 -0.95 -11.06
N VAL A 24 7.65 0.36 -11.20
CA VAL A 24 7.59 1.04 -12.49
C VAL A 24 8.84 1.89 -12.68
N LYS A 25 9.47 1.78 -13.84
CA LYS A 25 10.55 2.69 -14.24
C LYS A 25 9.96 4.03 -14.71
N LYS A 26 10.36 5.13 -14.06
CA LYS A 26 10.05 6.52 -14.46
C LYS A 26 11.33 7.24 -14.87
N ALA A 27 11.19 8.43 -15.46
CA ALA A 27 12.32 9.26 -15.90
C ALA A 27 13.31 9.59 -14.78
N VAL A 28 12.79 9.86 -13.57
CA VAL A 28 13.58 10.25 -12.39
C VAL A 28 14.05 9.08 -11.52
N GLY A 29 13.67 7.83 -11.85
CA GLY A 29 13.99 6.69 -11.00
C GLY A 29 12.96 5.57 -11.05
N TRP A 30 13.03 4.66 -10.08
CA TRP A 30 12.03 3.62 -9.89
C TRP A 30 10.97 4.08 -8.89
N CYS A 31 9.72 3.73 -9.13
CA CYS A 31 8.63 3.94 -8.18
C CYS A 31 7.94 2.62 -7.86
N ILE A 32 7.59 2.43 -6.59
CA ILE A 32 6.65 1.41 -6.17
C ILE A 32 5.25 1.95 -6.40
N VAL A 33 4.37 1.13 -6.97
CA VAL A 33 2.98 1.49 -7.25
C VAL A 33 2.08 0.35 -6.76
N HIS A 34 0.97 0.73 -6.13
CA HIS A 34 -0.06 -0.18 -5.63
C HIS A 34 -1.33 0.01 -6.45
N ASP A 35 -1.92 -1.08 -6.92
CA ASP A 35 -3.18 -1.02 -7.67
C ASP A 35 -4.40 -1.01 -6.75
N TYR A 36 -4.81 0.18 -6.33
CA TYR A 36 -6.00 0.39 -5.50
C TYR A 36 -7.29 0.58 -6.30
N ARG A 37 -7.32 0.32 -7.61
CA ARG A 37 -8.52 0.60 -8.44
C ARG A 37 -9.78 -0.08 -7.90
N ALA A 38 -9.67 -1.34 -7.46
CA ALA A 38 -10.78 -2.06 -6.85
C ALA A 38 -11.31 -1.35 -5.58
N MET A 39 -10.41 -0.92 -4.69
CA MET A 39 -10.77 -0.18 -3.48
C MET A 39 -11.41 1.17 -3.81
N ASN A 40 -10.83 1.91 -4.76
CA ASN A 40 -11.26 3.25 -5.15
C ASN A 40 -12.66 3.25 -5.79
N ASN A 41 -13.07 2.15 -6.43
CA ASN A 41 -14.44 2.01 -6.96
C ASN A 41 -15.50 1.92 -5.85
N HIS A 42 -15.13 1.47 -4.65
CA HIS A 42 -16.03 1.35 -3.50
C HIS A 42 -15.89 2.51 -2.50
N THR A 43 -14.83 3.32 -2.65
CA THR A 43 -14.44 4.32 -1.65
C THR A 43 -14.22 5.67 -2.34
N PHE A 44 -15.11 6.63 -2.09
CA PHE A 44 -14.98 7.98 -2.66
C PHE A 44 -13.89 8.81 -1.95
N ARG A 45 -13.69 8.60 -0.64
CA ARG A 45 -12.69 9.28 0.19
C ARG A 45 -12.17 8.35 1.27
N MET A 46 -10.85 8.33 1.46
CA MET A 46 -10.20 7.52 2.48
C MET A 46 -10.51 8.02 3.89
N ARG A 47 -10.84 7.09 4.79
CA ARG A 47 -11.04 7.31 6.24
C ARG A 47 -10.16 6.33 7.02
N ASP A 48 -9.95 6.58 8.31
CA ASP A 48 -9.15 5.71 9.19
C ASP A 48 -9.68 4.27 9.23
N ALA A 49 -11.01 4.09 9.15
CA ALA A 49 -11.64 2.78 9.08
C ALA A 49 -11.26 1.97 7.82
N ASP A 50 -10.80 2.67 6.77
CA ASP A 50 -10.44 2.09 5.48
C ASP A 50 -8.94 1.70 5.41
N ILE A 51 -8.13 2.03 6.43
CA ILE A 51 -6.68 1.73 6.49
C ILE A 51 -6.38 0.27 6.16
N LYS A 52 -7.16 -0.67 6.71
CA LYS A 52 -6.99 -2.12 6.46
C LYS A 52 -7.12 -2.51 4.99
N TYR A 53 -7.77 -1.70 4.15
CA TYR A 53 -7.90 -1.94 2.71
C TYR A 53 -6.73 -1.38 1.90
N THR A 54 -5.90 -0.54 2.52
CA THR A 54 -4.65 -0.06 1.92
C THR A 54 -3.52 -1.09 2.00
N ALA A 55 -3.78 -2.26 2.58
CA ALA A 55 -2.83 -3.33 2.67
C ALA A 55 -2.26 -3.70 1.29
N PHE A 56 -0.96 -3.96 1.22
CA PHE A 56 -0.23 -4.34 0.02
C PHE A 56 0.81 -5.41 0.36
N GLN A 57 1.09 -6.27 -0.61
CA GLN A 57 1.99 -7.40 -0.42
C GLN A 57 3.41 -7.10 -0.92
N THR A 58 4.40 -7.50 -0.14
CA THR A 58 5.79 -7.65 -0.55
C THR A 58 6.16 -9.14 -0.63
N ALA A 59 7.38 -9.45 -1.07
CA ALA A 59 7.82 -10.84 -1.22
C ALA A 59 7.82 -11.64 0.11
N ASP A 60 7.94 -10.94 1.24
CA ASP A 60 8.10 -11.52 2.56
C ASP A 60 6.87 -11.35 3.47
N ARG A 61 6.17 -10.20 3.39
CA ARG A 61 5.11 -9.80 4.33
C ARG A 61 4.06 -8.88 3.69
N SER A 62 3.01 -8.57 4.43
CA SER A 62 2.01 -7.55 4.07
C SER A 62 2.14 -6.31 4.95
N TYR A 63 1.91 -5.14 4.37
CA TYR A 63 1.98 -3.84 5.04
C TYR A 63 0.77 -2.99 4.65
N GLU A 64 0.36 -2.05 5.50
CA GLU A 64 -0.71 -1.09 5.23
C GLU A 64 -0.25 0.33 5.58
N TYR A 65 -0.85 1.33 4.94
CA TYR A 65 -0.54 2.75 5.16
C TYR A 65 -1.26 3.27 6.41
N LEU A 66 -0.60 4.19 7.12
CA LEU A 66 -1.13 4.89 8.30
C LEU A 66 -1.82 6.21 7.94
#